data_AF-A0A845ZFY8-F1
#
_entry.id   AF-A0A845ZFY8-F1
#
_cell.length_a   1.000
_cell.length_b   1.000
_cell.length_c   1.000
_cell.angle_alpha   90.00
_cell.angle_beta   90.00
_cell.angle_gamma   90.00
#
_symmetry.space_group_name_H-M   'P 1'
#
loop_
_entity.id
_entity.type
_entity.pdbx_description
1 polymer ?
#
loop_
_entity_poly.entity_id
_entity_poly.type
_entity_poly.pdbx_seq_one_letter_code
_entity_poly.pdbx_strand_id
1 'polypeptide(L)'
;MFTLINALFALIMIGILLLIGRFLKQKVPLFQSLYLPESVIAGGVALLLGPGVLGAIASTVSGTDSLLAGGLFPKAMATFWSQSPGVFINVVFAALFLGEAIPSPIKIWRKAAPQVAFGQTLAWGQYVIGLLLVLLVLSPIFGVDPIAGALIEVAFEGGHGTAAGMTNTFRKLGFNDGGDLALGLATVGILSGVIAGTWLASWGRRKGYIHRSPDPSSELQQFRDKIQNTIQQTIQREPTEVRLTRARLMDGLLIDPLSLNLAFVGVAIAIGWLILAVLKFIESVRSG
;
A
#
# COMPACT_ATOMS: atom_id res chain seq x y z
N MET A 1 22.35 16.32 8.24
CA MET A 1 21.57 16.96 7.16
C MET A 1 21.12 15.87 6.19
N PHE A 2 19.87 15.90 5.73
CA PHE A 2 19.39 14.98 4.70
C PHE A 2 19.91 15.44 3.34
N THR A 3 20.48 14.52 2.53
CA THR A 3 21.07 14.83 1.22
C THR A 3 20.46 13.92 0.15
N LEU A 4 20.56 14.29 -1.14
CA LEU A 4 20.11 13.44 -2.24
C LEU A 4 20.84 12.08 -2.26
N ILE A 5 22.09 12.04 -1.81
CA ILE A 5 22.87 10.80 -1.67
C ILE A 5 22.18 9.85 -0.68
N ASN A 6 21.66 10.37 0.44
CA ASN A 6 20.91 9.54 1.39
C ASN A 6 19.63 8.96 0.77
N ALA A 7 18.93 9.73 -0.06
CA ALA A 7 17.75 9.26 -0.79
C ALA A 7 18.10 8.15 -1.79
N LEU A 8 19.19 8.31 -2.54
CA LEU A 8 19.67 7.32 -3.49
C LEU A 8 19.99 5.98 -2.79
N PHE A 9 20.78 6.01 -1.73
CA PHE A 9 21.09 4.80 -0.97
C PHE A 9 19.84 4.18 -0.33
N ALA A 10 18.88 5.00 0.11
CA ALA A 10 17.62 4.52 0.63
C ALA A 10 16.81 3.74 -0.42
N LEU A 11 16.79 4.20 -1.67
CA LEU A 11 16.15 3.52 -2.80
C LEU A 11 16.91 2.24 -3.21
N ILE A 12 18.24 2.30 -3.29
CA ILE A 12 19.07 1.14 -3.61
C ILE A 12 18.79 0.00 -2.62
N MET A 13 18.74 0.31 -1.33
CA MET A 13 18.50 -0.72 -0.33
C MET A 13 17.06 -1.26 -0.36
N ILE A 14 16.05 -0.44 -0.70
CA ILE A 14 14.72 -0.98 -0.99
C ILE A 14 14.81 -2.03 -2.09
N GLY A 15 15.55 -1.75 -3.17
CA GLY A 15 15.82 -2.71 -4.24
C GLY A 15 16.47 -4.00 -3.73
N ILE A 16 17.51 -3.89 -2.91
CA ILE A 16 18.18 -5.05 -2.29
C ILE A 16 17.21 -5.84 -1.40
N LEU A 17 16.45 -5.18 -0.55
CA LEU A 17 15.47 -5.81 0.34
C LEU A 17 14.36 -6.52 -0.46
N LEU A 18 13.92 -5.95 -1.58
CA LEU A 18 12.95 -6.60 -2.48
C LEU A 18 13.53 -7.86 -3.12
N LEU A 19 14.81 -7.83 -3.54
CA LEU A 19 15.48 -9.03 -4.05
C LEU A 19 15.61 -10.11 -2.97
N ILE A 20 15.95 -9.74 -1.74
CA ILE A 20 15.98 -10.65 -0.59
C ILE A 20 14.58 -11.20 -0.31
N GLY A 21 13.56 -10.36 -0.29
CA GLY A 21 12.17 -10.77 -0.08
C GLY A 21 11.69 -11.75 -1.15
N ARG A 22 12.03 -11.50 -2.42
CA ARG A 22 11.76 -12.42 -3.54
C ARG A 22 12.50 -13.75 -3.37
N PHE A 23 13.79 -13.72 -3.02
CA PHE A 23 14.57 -14.93 -2.78
C PHE A 23 13.98 -15.75 -1.62
N LEU A 24 13.62 -15.08 -0.52
CA LEU A 24 13.07 -15.72 0.65
C LEU A 24 11.70 -16.35 0.36
N LYS A 25 10.84 -15.67 -0.41
CA LYS A 25 9.58 -16.23 -0.91
C LYS A 25 9.81 -17.50 -1.73
N GLN A 26 10.85 -17.57 -2.56
CA GLN A 26 11.16 -18.76 -3.36
C GLN A 26 11.72 -19.93 -2.53
N LYS A 27 12.38 -19.65 -1.40
CA LYS A 27 13.01 -20.67 -0.56
C LYS A 27 12.13 -21.17 0.58
N VAL A 28 11.26 -20.32 1.12
CA VAL A 28 10.47 -20.64 2.32
C VAL A 28 9.05 -21.04 1.91
N PRO A 29 8.63 -22.32 2.13
CA PRO A 29 7.32 -22.80 1.69
C PRO A 29 6.15 -22.11 2.40
N LEU A 30 6.36 -21.62 3.64
CA LEU A 30 5.35 -20.85 4.36
C LEU A 30 4.94 -19.57 3.61
N PHE A 31 5.92 -18.81 3.10
CA PHE A 31 5.62 -17.56 2.38
C PHE A 31 4.96 -17.80 1.03
N GLN A 32 5.21 -18.95 0.40
CA GLN A 32 4.52 -19.37 -0.81
C GLN A 32 3.06 -19.74 -0.52
N SER A 33 2.84 -20.53 0.53
CA SER A 33 1.49 -20.96 0.93
C SER A 33 0.61 -19.81 1.37
N LEU A 34 1.18 -18.75 1.94
CA LEU A 34 0.45 -17.57 2.41
C LEU A 34 0.27 -16.49 1.32
N TYR A 35 0.78 -16.70 0.10
CA TYR A 35 0.68 -15.75 -1.02
C TYR A 35 1.13 -14.31 -0.67
N LEU A 36 2.09 -14.17 0.24
CA LEU A 36 2.55 -12.85 0.69
C LEU A 36 3.25 -12.10 -0.46
N PRO A 37 2.99 -10.79 -0.65
CA PRO A 37 3.75 -9.95 -1.57
C PRO A 37 5.23 -9.87 -1.16
N GLU A 38 6.12 -9.82 -2.15
CA GLU A 38 7.57 -9.69 -1.93
C GLU A 38 7.91 -8.41 -1.16
N SER A 39 7.16 -7.33 -1.38
CA SER A 39 7.30 -6.06 -0.65
C SER A 39 7.01 -6.19 0.84
N VAL A 40 6.02 -7.02 1.22
CA VAL A 40 5.68 -7.28 2.62
C VAL A 40 6.78 -8.10 3.29
N ILE A 41 7.31 -9.11 2.61
CA ILE A 41 8.43 -9.92 3.11
C ILE A 41 9.68 -9.04 3.26
N ALA A 42 9.99 -8.20 2.28
CA ALA A 42 11.09 -7.25 2.32
C ALA A 42 10.97 -6.27 3.50
N GLY A 43 9.77 -5.71 3.73
CA GLY A 43 9.48 -4.87 4.89
C GLY A 43 9.66 -5.59 6.22
N GLY A 44 9.23 -6.86 6.31
CA GLY A 44 9.47 -7.70 7.49
C GLY A 44 10.96 -7.92 7.77
N VAL A 45 11.76 -8.19 6.74
CA VAL A 45 13.23 -8.29 6.85
C VAL A 45 13.83 -6.97 7.33
N ALA A 46 13.39 -5.84 6.76
CA ALA A 46 13.86 -4.51 7.17
C ALA A 46 13.51 -4.21 8.64
N LEU A 47 12.34 -4.62 9.12
CA LEU A 47 11.94 -4.45 10.51
C LEU A 47 12.85 -5.26 11.45
N LEU A 48 13.15 -6.52 11.09
CA LEU A 48 14.05 -7.39 11.86
C LEU A 48 15.48 -6.85 11.91
N LEU A 49 15.97 -6.31 10.80
CA LEU A 49 17.31 -5.70 10.71
C LEU A 49 17.37 -4.26 11.25
N GLY A 50 16.22 -3.68 11.57
CA GLY A 50 16.08 -2.31 12.07
C GLY A 50 16.42 -2.15 13.56
N PRO A 51 16.27 -0.93 14.08
CA PRO A 51 16.57 -0.62 15.49
C PRO A 51 15.69 -1.42 16.46
N GLY A 52 14.44 -1.72 16.10
CA GLY A 52 13.48 -2.36 16.99
C GLY A 52 13.79 -3.80 17.37
N VAL A 53 14.54 -4.54 16.54
CA VAL A 53 14.90 -5.95 16.81
C VAL A 53 16.41 -6.12 16.85
N LEU A 54 17.11 -6.01 15.72
CA LEU A 54 18.56 -6.15 15.69
C LEU A 54 19.26 -5.10 16.57
N GLY A 55 18.80 -3.85 16.53
CA GLY A 55 19.36 -2.78 17.38
C GLY A 55 19.12 -3.00 18.86
N ALA A 56 17.91 -3.44 19.24
CA ALA A 56 17.58 -3.81 20.61
C ALA A 56 18.46 -4.98 21.10
N ILE A 57 18.62 -6.04 20.30
CA ILE A 57 19.49 -7.17 20.65
C ILE A 57 20.95 -6.71 20.77
N ALA A 58 21.46 -5.95 19.80
CA ALA A 58 22.85 -5.47 19.81
C ALA A 58 23.16 -4.56 21.01
N SER A 59 22.23 -3.68 21.39
CA SER A 59 22.39 -2.80 22.55
C SER A 59 22.35 -3.55 23.89
N THR A 60 21.55 -4.62 23.98
CA THR A 60 21.52 -5.47 25.20
C THR A 60 22.76 -6.34 25.35
N VAL A 61 23.35 -6.84 24.24
CA VAL A 61 24.50 -7.76 24.28
C VAL A 61 25.84 -7.03 24.29
N SER A 62 26.00 -5.96 23.51
CA SER A 62 27.28 -5.30 23.25
C SER A 62 27.35 -3.86 23.79
N GLY A 63 26.32 -3.41 24.53
CA GLY A 63 26.21 -2.05 25.06
C GLY A 63 25.64 -1.03 24.07
N THR A 64 25.19 0.11 24.59
CA THR A 64 24.51 1.18 23.83
C THR A 64 25.40 1.89 22.80
N ASP A 65 26.72 1.77 22.93
CA ASP A 65 27.69 2.36 21.99
C ASP A 65 28.06 1.41 20.83
N SER A 66 27.40 0.25 20.75
CA SER A 66 27.59 -0.69 19.64
C SER A 66 27.21 -0.04 18.30
N LEU A 67 28.02 -0.27 17.27
CA LEU A 67 27.78 0.21 15.90
C LEU A 67 26.40 -0.22 15.35
N LEU A 68 25.85 -1.32 15.87
CA LEU A 68 24.56 -1.86 15.47
C LEU A 68 23.42 -1.51 16.43
N ALA A 69 23.63 -0.70 17.47
CA ALA A 69 22.58 -0.31 18.42
C ALA A 69 21.40 0.43 17.73
N GLY A 70 21.67 1.13 16.62
CA GLY A 70 20.65 1.74 15.76
C GLY A 70 20.04 0.80 14.71
N GLY A 71 20.39 -0.48 14.71
CA GLY A 71 20.10 -1.43 13.63
C GLY A 71 21.05 -1.27 12.44
N LEU A 72 20.73 -1.94 11.34
CA LEU A 72 21.55 -1.93 10.11
C LEU A 72 21.37 -0.64 9.29
N PHE A 73 20.26 0.09 9.50
CA PHE A 73 19.86 1.20 8.63
C PHE A 73 20.11 2.57 9.29
N PRO A 74 20.82 3.49 8.64
CA PRO A 74 21.02 4.85 9.15
C PRO A 74 19.70 5.61 9.34
N LYS A 75 19.62 6.47 10.36
CA LYS A 75 18.40 7.27 10.63
C LYS A 75 17.90 8.08 9.42
N ALA A 76 18.81 8.66 8.64
CA ALA A 76 18.45 9.43 7.44
C ALA A 76 17.68 8.60 6.39
N MET A 77 17.97 7.31 6.34
CA MET A 77 17.33 6.36 5.44
C MET A 77 15.91 6.01 5.91
N ALA A 78 15.76 5.74 7.22
CA ALA A 78 14.46 5.53 7.83
C ALA A 78 13.55 6.75 7.67
N THR A 79 14.10 7.97 7.80
CA THR A 79 13.37 9.22 7.53
C THR A 79 12.90 9.32 6.08
N PHE A 80 13.71 8.91 5.10
CA PHE A 80 13.27 8.89 3.70
C PHE A 80 12.15 7.88 3.48
N TRP A 81 12.30 6.67 4.03
CA TRP A 81 11.29 5.61 3.90
C TRP A 81 9.96 6.01 4.53
N SER A 82 9.95 6.69 5.68
CA SER A 82 8.69 7.11 6.32
C SER A 82 7.96 8.19 5.53
N GLN A 83 8.67 9.05 4.81
CA GLN A 83 8.08 10.12 3.97
C GLN A 83 7.66 9.62 2.57
N SER A 84 8.29 8.54 2.09
CA SER A 84 8.12 8.04 0.72
C SER A 84 6.68 7.66 0.36
N PRO A 85 5.92 6.88 1.18
CA PRO A 85 4.55 6.48 0.84
C PRO A 85 3.63 7.67 0.54
N GLY A 86 3.71 8.74 1.35
CA GLY A 86 2.87 9.94 1.18
C GLY A 86 3.15 10.71 -0.11
N VAL A 87 4.35 10.58 -0.68
CA VAL A 87 4.71 11.20 -1.97
C VAL A 87 4.38 10.27 -3.13
N PHE A 88 4.78 9.00 -3.04
CA PHE A 88 4.64 8.03 -4.13
C PHE A 88 3.20 7.60 -4.39
N ILE A 89 2.29 7.74 -3.42
CA ILE A 89 0.86 7.51 -3.65
C ILE A 89 0.29 8.42 -4.75
N ASN A 90 0.83 9.64 -4.92
CA ASN A 90 0.43 10.54 -6.00
C ASN A 90 0.75 9.96 -7.38
N VAL A 91 1.87 9.24 -7.50
CA VAL A 91 2.28 8.55 -8.74
C VAL A 91 1.32 7.41 -9.05
N VAL A 92 0.95 6.62 -8.03
CA VAL A 92 0.00 5.50 -8.19
C VAL A 92 -1.36 6.01 -8.66
N PHE A 93 -1.91 7.04 -8.00
CA PHE A 93 -3.21 7.61 -8.40
C PHE A 93 -3.18 8.27 -9.77
N ALA A 94 -2.10 8.98 -10.12
CA ALA A 94 -1.94 9.58 -11.43
C ALA A 94 -1.87 8.52 -12.56
N ALA A 95 -1.35 7.33 -12.28
CA ALA A 95 -1.24 6.25 -13.25
C ALA A 95 -2.45 5.30 -13.28
N LEU A 96 -3.35 5.33 -12.28
CA LEU A 96 -4.40 4.31 -12.10
C LEU A 96 -5.35 4.16 -13.30
N PHE A 97 -5.65 5.26 -13.99
CA PHE A 97 -6.53 5.29 -15.15
C PHE A 97 -5.79 5.35 -16.49
N LEU A 98 -4.45 5.28 -16.47
CA LEU A 98 -3.65 5.38 -17.68
C LEU A 98 -3.87 4.13 -18.56
N GLY A 99 -4.35 4.35 -19.78
CA GLY A 99 -4.63 3.27 -20.73
C GLY A 99 -5.99 2.61 -20.60
N GLU A 100 -6.83 3.05 -19.65
CA GLU A 100 -8.20 2.54 -19.48
C GLU A 100 -9.23 3.50 -20.08
N ALA A 101 -10.26 2.94 -20.73
CA ALA A 101 -11.38 3.74 -21.23
C ALA A 101 -12.29 4.12 -20.05
N ILE A 102 -12.41 5.42 -19.75
CA ILE A 102 -13.26 5.91 -18.66
C ILE A 102 -14.72 5.55 -18.97
N PRO A 103 -15.38 4.67 -18.19
CA PRO A 103 -16.76 4.31 -18.43
C PRO A 103 -17.69 5.50 -18.15
N SER A 104 -18.92 5.44 -18.69
CA SER A 104 -19.90 6.50 -18.39
C SER A 104 -20.17 6.59 -16.88
N PRO A 105 -20.42 7.80 -16.34
CA PRO A 105 -20.65 8.01 -14.90
C PRO A 105 -21.72 7.08 -14.31
N ILE A 106 -22.79 6.81 -15.06
CA ILE A 106 -23.87 5.90 -14.64
C ILE A 106 -23.36 4.45 -14.49
N LYS A 107 -22.50 3.99 -15.41
CA LYS A 107 -21.92 2.64 -15.34
C LYS A 107 -20.94 2.53 -14.17
N ILE A 108 -20.17 3.59 -13.91
CA ILE A 108 -19.29 3.70 -12.74
C ILE A 108 -20.14 3.58 -11.47
N TRP A 109 -21.16 4.44 -11.32
CA TRP A 109 -22.02 4.46 -10.14
C TRP A 109 -22.69 3.11 -9.87
N ARG A 110 -23.30 2.49 -10.89
CA ARG A 110 -24.00 1.21 -10.71
C ARG A 110 -23.08 0.07 -10.25
N LYS A 111 -21.79 0.11 -10.60
CA LYS A 111 -20.80 -0.88 -10.15
C LYS A 111 -20.16 -0.50 -8.82
N ALA A 112 -19.82 0.77 -8.64
CA ALA A 112 -19.09 1.27 -7.48
C ALA A 112 -20.00 1.45 -6.26
N ALA A 113 -21.22 1.94 -6.41
CA ALA A 113 -22.08 2.28 -5.28
C ALA A 113 -22.39 1.08 -4.35
N PRO A 114 -22.73 -0.13 -4.84
CA PRO A 114 -22.90 -1.28 -3.97
C PRO A 114 -21.62 -1.68 -3.23
N GLN A 115 -20.46 -1.55 -3.90
CA GLN A 115 -19.16 -1.86 -3.31
C GLN A 115 -18.78 -0.83 -2.24
N VAL A 116 -19.04 0.45 -2.50
CA VAL A 116 -18.85 1.54 -1.54
C VAL A 116 -19.77 1.34 -0.33
N ALA A 117 -21.04 1.05 -0.55
CA ALA A 117 -21.99 0.80 0.55
C ALA A 117 -21.55 -0.40 1.40
N PHE A 118 -21.11 -1.49 0.76
CA PHE A 118 -20.58 -2.66 1.46
C PHE A 118 -19.29 -2.33 2.24
N GLY A 119 -18.33 -1.67 1.60
CA GLY A 119 -17.07 -1.23 2.24
C GLY A 119 -17.32 -0.31 3.43
N GLN A 120 -18.20 0.67 3.29
CA GLN A 120 -18.61 1.55 4.38
C GLN A 120 -19.28 0.77 5.51
N THR A 121 -20.16 -0.18 5.21
CA THR A 121 -20.78 -1.03 6.24
C THR A 121 -19.72 -1.78 7.05
N LEU A 122 -18.67 -2.29 6.39
CA LEU A 122 -17.54 -2.93 7.08
C LEU A 122 -16.72 -1.92 7.89
N ALA A 123 -16.45 -0.73 7.37
CA ALA A 123 -15.72 0.33 8.08
C ALA A 123 -16.44 0.76 9.36
N TRP A 124 -17.75 1.03 9.28
CA TRP A 124 -18.57 1.33 10.46
C TRP A 124 -18.60 0.16 11.44
N GLY A 125 -18.66 -1.08 10.94
CA GLY A 125 -18.54 -2.27 11.76
C GLY A 125 -17.20 -2.33 12.51
N GLN A 126 -16.09 -1.98 11.85
CA GLN A 126 -14.77 -1.92 12.47
C GLN A 126 -14.69 -0.82 13.54
N TYR A 127 -15.29 0.35 13.31
CA TYR A 127 -15.42 1.38 14.35
C TYR A 127 -16.20 0.87 15.57
N VAL A 128 -17.35 0.24 15.34
CA VAL A 128 -18.18 -0.31 16.43
C VAL A 128 -17.40 -1.35 17.24
N ILE A 129 -16.77 -2.31 16.56
CA ILE A 129 -16.01 -3.38 17.23
C ILE A 129 -14.79 -2.78 17.95
N GLY A 130 -14.04 -1.87 17.31
CA GLY A 130 -12.86 -1.24 17.88
C GLY A 130 -13.17 -0.38 19.10
N LEU A 131 -14.20 0.45 19.02
CA LEU A 131 -14.65 1.28 20.13
C LEU A 131 -15.19 0.43 21.29
N LEU A 132 -15.99 -0.60 21.03
CA LEU A 132 -16.48 -1.50 22.08
C LEU A 132 -15.32 -2.23 22.77
N LEU A 133 -14.35 -2.74 22.01
CA LEU A 133 -13.16 -3.39 22.56
C LEU A 133 -12.36 -2.42 23.45
N VAL A 134 -12.16 -1.18 22.99
CA VAL A 134 -11.39 -0.20 23.76
C VAL A 134 -12.16 0.24 25.01
N LEU A 135 -13.43 0.59 24.90
CA LEU A 135 -14.20 1.11 26.02
C LEU A 135 -14.49 0.05 27.09
N LEU A 136 -14.75 -1.20 26.69
CA LEU A 136 -15.15 -2.26 27.63
C LEU A 136 -13.98 -3.08 28.17
N VAL A 137 -12.87 -3.17 27.43
CA VAL A 137 -11.75 -4.06 27.77
C VAL A 137 -10.46 -3.28 27.92
N LEU A 138 -10.00 -2.57 26.87
CA LEU A 138 -8.64 -2.03 26.87
C LEU A 138 -8.47 -0.79 27.77
N SER A 139 -9.46 0.10 27.81
CA SER A 139 -9.41 1.29 28.65
C SER A 139 -9.56 0.95 30.14
N PRO A 140 -10.51 0.11 30.58
CA PRO A 140 -10.64 -0.25 32.00
C PRO A 140 -9.46 -1.07 32.54
N ILE A 141 -8.90 -1.97 31.72
CA ILE A 141 -7.83 -2.90 32.18
C ILE A 141 -6.44 -2.27 32.05
N PHE A 142 -6.19 -1.54 30.95
CA PHE A 142 -4.85 -1.07 30.60
C PHE A 142 -4.74 0.46 30.52
N GLY A 143 -5.82 1.21 30.72
CA GLY A 143 -5.81 2.68 30.65
C GLY A 143 -5.59 3.22 29.23
N VAL A 144 -5.92 2.44 28.20
CA VAL A 144 -5.75 2.86 26.80
C VAL A 144 -6.67 4.04 26.47
N ASP A 145 -6.14 4.99 25.70
CA ASP A 145 -6.87 6.16 25.19
C ASP A 145 -8.11 5.71 24.37
N PRO A 146 -9.32 6.25 24.64
CA PRO A 146 -10.52 5.90 23.88
C PRO A 146 -10.40 6.10 22.35
N ILE A 147 -9.58 7.05 21.90
CA ILE A 147 -9.30 7.31 20.47
C ILE A 147 -8.67 6.09 19.81
N ALA A 148 -7.99 5.22 20.58
CA ALA A 148 -7.46 3.96 20.07
C ALA A 148 -8.53 3.06 19.43
N GLY A 149 -9.81 3.24 19.77
CA GLY A 149 -10.92 2.48 19.18
C GLY A 149 -11.12 2.76 17.68
N ALA A 150 -10.66 3.93 17.21
CA ALA A 150 -10.65 4.27 15.79
C ALA A 150 -9.51 3.58 15.01
N LEU A 151 -8.48 3.07 15.69
CA LEU A 151 -7.28 2.55 15.03
C LEU A 151 -7.59 1.35 14.14
N ILE A 152 -8.56 0.50 14.49
CA ILE A 152 -8.89 -0.69 13.68
C ILE A 152 -9.39 -0.27 12.32
N GLU A 153 -10.34 0.67 12.23
CA GLU A 153 -10.85 1.13 10.93
C GLU A 153 -9.77 1.87 10.14
N VAL A 154 -9.08 2.81 10.78
CA VAL A 154 -8.06 3.65 10.14
C VAL A 154 -6.93 2.80 9.56
N ALA A 155 -6.59 1.70 10.23
CA ALA A 155 -5.53 0.79 9.83
C ALA A 155 -5.99 -0.30 8.85
N PHE A 156 -7.11 -0.99 9.10
CA PHE A 156 -7.49 -2.17 8.34
C PHE A 156 -8.20 -1.83 7.03
N GLU A 157 -9.16 -0.90 7.07
CA GLU A 157 -9.86 -0.44 5.87
C GLU A 157 -9.04 0.68 5.20
N GLY A 158 -8.65 1.69 5.98
CA GLY A 158 -7.93 2.85 5.46
C GLY A 158 -6.49 2.54 5.01
N GLY A 159 -5.85 1.53 5.61
CA GLY A 159 -4.49 1.12 5.26
C GLY A 159 -3.42 2.17 5.59
N HIS A 160 -2.22 1.96 5.05
CA HIS A 160 -1.05 2.80 5.32
C HIS A 160 -1.23 4.26 4.89
N GLY A 161 -2.03 4.51 3.84
CA GLY A 161 -2.30 5.86 3.34
C GLY A 161 -3.14 6.69 4.32
N THR A 162 -4.27 6.16 4.76
CA THR A 162 -5.15 6.82 5.74
C THR A 162 -4.46 6.94 7.09
N ALA A 163 -3.77 5.90 7.56
CA ALA A 163 -2.99 5.94 8.80
C ALA A 163 -1.95 7.08 8.79
N ALA A 164 -1.18 7.22 7.70
CA ALA A 164 -0.19 8.28 7.55
C ALA A 164 -0.83 9.69 7.49
N GLY A 165 -1.99 9.83 6.83
CA GLY A 165 -2.74 11.08 6.75
C GLY A 165 -3.31 11.53 8.11
N MET A 166 -3.67 10.58 8.97
CA MET A 166 -4.30 10.83 10.27
C MET A 166 -3.32 11.11 11.40
N THR A 167 -2.01 10.90 11.23
CA THR A 167 -0.98 11.13 12.26
C THR A 167 -1.06 12.51 12.90
N ASN A 168 -1.24 13.57 12.11
CA ASN A 168 -1.34 14.93 12.64
C ASN A 168 -2.67 15.16 13.38
N THR A 169 -3.74 14.50 12.95
CA THR A 169 -5.04 14.55 13.63
C THR A 169 -4.96 13.88 15.00
N PHE A 170 -4.35 12.69 15.10
CA PHE A 170 -4.16 12.01 16.38
C PHE A 170 -3.35 12.85 17.37
N ARG A 171 -2.26 13.47 16.91
CA ARG A 171 -1.46 14.40 17.74
C ARG A 171 -2.27 15.60 18.23
N LYS A 172 -3.09 16.21 17.37
CA LYS A 172 -3.98 17.32 17.77
C LYS A 172 -5.03 16.91 18.80
N LEU A 173 -5.46 15.65 18.77
CA LEU A 173 -6.42 15.09 19.72
C LEU A 173 -5.77 14.57 21.01
N GLY A 174 -4.45 14.73 21.18
CA GLY A 174 -3.72 14.29 22.37
C GLY A 174 -3.20 12.86 22.33
N PHE A 175 -3.52 12.09 21.28
CA PHE A 175 -3.07 10.71 21.13
C PHE A 175 -1.78 10.63 20.29
N ASN A 176 -0.65 10.99 20.92
CA ASN A 176 0.63 11.18 20.21
C ASN A 176 1.13 9.91 19.49
N ASP A 177 0.95 8.75 20.11
CA ASP A 177 1.40 7.46 19.57
C ASP A 177 0.43 6.89 18.50
N GLY A 178 -0.73 7.52 18.31
CA GLY A 178 -1.80 7.00 17.46
C GLY A 178 -1.41 6.82 16.00
N GLY A 179 -0.59 7.72 15.45
CA GLY A 179 -0.12 7.61 14.06
C GLY A 179 0.79 6.40 13.84
N ASP A 180 1.74 6.17 14.75
CA ASP A 180 2.69 5.05 14.66
C ASP A 180 1.96 3.71 14.90
N LEU A 181 1.02 3.68 15.86
CA LEU A 181 0.17 2.53 16.12
C LEU A 181 -0.72 2.21 14.91
N ALA A 182 -1.37 3.21 14.30
CA ALA A 182 -2.19 3.02 13.11
C ALA A 182 -1.38 2.45 11.94
N LEU A 183 -0.17 2.96 11.71
CA LEU A 183 0.71 2.50 10.63
C LEU A 183 1.21 1.06 10.87
N GLY A 184 1.54 0.73 12.11
CA GLY A 184 1.87 -0.64 12.52
C GLY A 184 0.69 -1.59 12.31
N LEU A 185 -0.48 -1.21 12.82
CA LEU A 185 -1.72 -1.97 12.67
C LEU A 185 -2.13 -2.14 11.21
N ALA A 186 -1.86 -1.17 10.33
CA ALA A 186 -2.18 -1.29 8.90
C ALA A 186 -1.41 -2.45 8.26
N THR A 187 -0.15 -2.64 8.67
CA THR A 187 0.67 -3.78 8.23
C THR A 187 0.12 -5.10 8.76
N VAL A 188 -0.27 -5.13 10.04
CA VAL A 188 -0.92 -6.30 10.65
C VAL A 188 -2.26 -6.60 9.97
N GLY A 189 -3.02 -5.58 9.59
CA GLY A 189 -4.27 -5.68 8.84
C GLY A 189 -4.07 -6.34 7.48
N ILE A 190 -3.07 -5.90 6.70
CA ILE A 190 -2.73 -6.55 5.43
C ILE A 190 -2.32 -8.00 5.65
N LEU A 191 -1.44 -8.28 6.61
CA LEU A 191 -0.97 -9.65 6.89
C LEU A 191 -2.12 -10.56 7.34
N SER A 192 -2.92 -10.12 8.31
CA SER A 192 -4.07 -10.87 8.79
C SER A 192 -5.13 -11.04 7.70
N GLY A 193 -5.40 -10.03 6.88
CA GLY A 193 -6.32 -10.10 5.75
C GLY A 193 -5.87 -11.11 4.69
N VAL A 194 -4.58 -11.13 4.33
CA VAL A 194 -4.03 -12.10 3.39
C VAL A 194 -4.06 -13.52 3.97
N ILE A 195 -3.63 -13.70 5.22
CA ILE A 195 -3.59 -15.01 5.89
C ILE A 195 -5.00 -15.56 6.11
N ALA A 196 -5.90 -14.76 6.69
CA ALA A 196 -7.28 -15.15 6.93
C ALA A 196 -8.06 -15.33 5.62
N GLY A 197 -7.85 -14.47 4.63
CA GLY A 197 -8.49 -14.56 3.32
C GLY A 197 -8.08 -15.82 2.56
N THR A 198 -6.78 -16.13 2.52
CA THR A 198 -6.27 -17.37 1.91
C THR A 198 -6.78 -18.61 2.65
N TRP A 199 -6.80 -18.58 3.98
CA TRP A 199 -7.35 -19.64 4.81
C TRP A 199 -8.85 -19.85 4.57
N LEU A 200 -9.65 -18.78 4.57
CA LEU A 200 -11.10 -18.81 4.28
C LEU A 200 -11.38 -19.34 2.88
N ALA A 201 -10.60 -18.92 1.88
CA ALA A 201 -10.74 -19.41 0.50
C ALA A 201 -10.43 -20.92 0.42
N SER A 202 -9.36 -21.37 1.08
CA SER A 202 -8.99 -22.79 1.17
C SER A 202 -10.08 -23.60 1.87
N TRP A 203 -10.61 -23.11 2.99
CA TRP A 203 -11.70 -23.72 3.71
C TRP A 203 -12.98 -23.80 2.87
N GLY A 204 -13.36 -22.71 2.18
CA GLY A 204 -14.53 -22.66 1.30
C GLY A 204 -14.41 -23.64 0.13
N ARG A 205 -13.21 -23.80 -0.43
CA ARG A 205 -12.91 -24.80 -1.47
C ARG A 205 -13.03 -26.23 -0.96
N ARG A 206 -12.59 -26.52 0.26
CA ARG A 206 -12.71 -27.85 0.89
C ARG A 206 -14.18 -28.21 1.18
N LYS A 207 -15.00 -27.22 1.53
CA LYS A 207 -16.42 -27.40 1.82
C LYS A 207 -17.33 -27.37 0.59
N GLY A 208 -16.79 -27.10 -0.60
CA GLY A 208 -17.56 -27.04 -1.84
C GLY A 208 -18.37 -25.76 -2.04
N TYR A 209 -18.15 -24.72 -1.22
CA TYR A 209 -18.80 -23.41 -1.38
C TYR A 209 -18.26 -22.62 -2.58
N ILE A 210 -17.06 -22.98 -3.06
CA ILE A 210 -16.43 -22.39 -4.24
C ILE A 210 -16.49 -23.43 -5.36
N HIS A 211 -17.19 -23.10 -6.44
CA HIS A 211 -17.23 -23.94 -7.64
C HIS A 211 -15.80 -24.11 -8.17
N ARG A 212 -15.30 -25.36 -8.19
CA ARG A 212 -13.98 -25.68 -8.74
C ARG A 212 -13.97 -25.41 -10.24
N SER A 213 -13.09 -24.55 -10.73
CA SER A 213 -12.49 -24.81 -12.05
C SER A 213 -11.55 -26.01 -11.89
N PRO A 214 -11.53 -26.99 -12.81
CA PRO A 214 -11.12 -28.36 -12.48
C PRO A 214 -9.62 -28.61 -12.21
N ASP A 215 -8.72 -27.60 -12.21
CA ASP A 215 -7.28 -27.89 -12.14
C ASP A 215 -6.47 -26.75 -11.44
N PRO A 216 -5.70 -27.01 -10.37
CA PRO A 216 -4.80 -26.04 -9.76
C PRO A 216 -3.72 -25.50 -10.70
N SER A 217 -3.29 -26.31 -11.68
CA SER A 217 -2.39 -25.87 -12.75
C SER A 217 -3.11 -24.89 -13.68
N SER A 218 -4.42 -25.06 -13.89
CA SER A 218 -5.27 -24.12 -14.61
C SER A 218 -5.59 -22.84 -13.86
N GLU A 219 -5.51 -22.75 -12.52
CA GLU A 219 -5.67 -21.47 -11.79
C GLU A 219 -4.41 -20.62 -11.89
N LEU A 220 -3.22 -21.23 -11.75
CA LEU A 220 -1.94 -20.56 -11.97
C LEU A 220 -1.73 -20.23 -13.45
N GLN A 221 -2.14 -21.11 -14.36
CA GLN A 221 -2.24 -20.77 -15.79
C GLN A 221 -3.31 -19.72 -16.02
N GLN A 222 -4.50 -19.75 -15.41
CA GLN A 222 -5.50 -18.68 -15.60
C GLN A 222 -5.07 -17.34 -15.02
N PHE A 223 -4.26 -17.30 -13.96
CA PHE A 223 -3.70 -16.07 -13.39
C PHE A 223 -2.52 -15.57 -14.23
N ARG A 224 -1.63 -16.48 -14.66
CA ARG A 224 -0.54 -16.19 -15.59
C ARG A 224 -1.11 -15.76 -16.94
N ASP A 225 -2.06 -16.49 -17.49
CA ASP A 225 -2.91 -16.18 -18.64
C ASP A 225 -3.79 -14.98 -18.35
N LYS A 226 -4.16 -14.58 -17.13
CA LYS A 226 -4.85 -13.30 -16.91
C LYS A 226 -3.88 -12.16 -17.05
N ILE A 227 -2.69 -12.26 -16.47
CA ILE A 227 -1.65 -11.22 -16.60
C ILE A 227 -1.17 -11.17 -18.05
N GLN A 228 -0.90 -12.32 -18.63
CA GLN A 228 -0.44 -12.52 -20.00
C GLN A 228 -1.56 -12.18 -20.97
N ASN A 229 -2.82 -12.59 -20.77
CA ASN A 229 -3.96 -12.08 -21.53
C ASN A 229 -4.29 -10.63 -21.20
N THR A 230 -3.97 -10.02 -20.07
CA THR A 230 -4.16 -8.57 -19.90
C THR A 230 -3.14 -7.86 -20.79
N ILE A 231 -1.87 -8.26 -20.73
CA ILE A 231 -0.80 -7.76 -21.60
C ILE A 231 -1.11 -8.06 -23.08
N GLN A 232 -1.66 -9.24 -23.38
CA GLN A 232 -1.93 -9.74 -24.72
C GLN A 232 -3.31 -9.34 -25.23
N GLN A 233 -4.30 -9.03 -24.39
CA GLN A 233 -5.59 -8.42 -24.74
C GLN A 233 -5.40 -6.93 -25.03
N THR A 234 -4.47 -6.23 -24.35
CA THR A 234 -4.03 -4.90 -24.78
C THR A 234 -3.43 -4.95 -26.19
N ILE A 235 -2.75 -6.04 -26.56
CA ILE A 235 -2.15 -6.22 -27.89
C ILE A 235 -3.14 -6.81 -28.94
N GLN A 236 -4.09 -7.66 -28.53
CA GLN A 236 -4.98 -8.42 -29.43
C GLN A 236 -6.40 -7.85 -29.58
N ARG A 237 -6.90 -7.05 -28.62
CA ARG A 237 -8.24 -6.42 -28.71
C ARG A 237 -8.22 -4.97 -29.16
N GLU A 238 -7.06 -4.34 -29.36
CA GLU A 238 -7.04 -3.07 -30.09
C GLU A 238 -7.56 -3.32 -31.51
N PRO A 239 -8.70 -2.71 -31.92
CA PRO A 239 -9.15 -2.71 -33.30
C PRO A 239 -7.97 -2.29 -34.19
N THR A 240 -7.83 -2.89 -35.37
CA THR A 240 -6.70 -2.60 -36.28
C THR A 240 -6.51 -1.10 -36.50
N GLU A 241 -7.61 -0.32 -36.53
CA GLU A 241 -7.59 1.14 -36.60
C GLU A 241 -6.91 1.83 -35.41
N VAL A 242 -7.15 1.37 -34.19
CA VAL A 242 -6.53 1.95 -32.97
C VAL A 242 -5.03 1.66 -32.97
N ARG A 243 -4.64 0.45 -33.37
CA ARG A 243 -3.23 0.04 -33.45
C ARG A 243 -2.48 0.83 -34.51
N LEU A 244 -3.09 1.04 -35.68
CA LEU A 244 -2.53 1.84 -36.77
C LEU A 244 -2.47 3.32 -36.38
N THR A 245 -3.49 3.86 -35.70
CA THR A 245 -3.49 5.23 -35.20
C THR A 245 -2.40 5.43 -34.16
N ARG A 246 -2.24 4.50 -33.22
CA ARG A 246 -1.16 4.52 -32.23
C ARG A 246 0.21 4.43 -32.90
N ALA A 247 0.39 3.51 -33.85
CA ALA A 247 1.63 3.38 -34.61
C ALA A 247 1.96 4.69 -35.34
N ARG A 248 0.98 5.36 -35.95
CA ARG A 248 1.14 6.68 -36.60
C ARG A 248 1.45 7.79 -35.60
N LEU A 249 0.80 7.82 -34.43
CA LEU A 249 1.06 8.80 -33.38
C LEU A 249 2.45 8.63 -32.76
N MET A 250 2.95 7.39 -32.74
CA MET A 250 4.29 7.04 -32.27
C MET A 250 5.34 7.15 -33.39
N ASP A 251 4.92 7.24 -34.65
CA ASP A 251 5.81 7.37 -35.79
C ASP A 251 6.50 8.73 -35.77
N GLY A 252 7.83 8.75 -35.85
CA GLY A 252 8.65 9.96 -35.75
C GLY A 252 8.88 10.51 -34.34
N LEU A 253 8.31 9.90 -33.28
CA LEU A 253 8.69 10.25 -31.91
C LEU A 253 10.03 9.58 -31.54
N LEU A 254 11.05 10.39 -31.27
CA LEU A 254 12.33 9.92 -30.72
C LEU A 254 12.25 9.55 -29.22
N ILE A 255 11.07 9.73 -28.61
CA ILE A 255 10.84 9.52 -27.18
C ILE A 255 10.20 8.16 -26.98
N ASP A 256 10.80 7.33 -26.13
CA ASP A 256 10.26 6.02 -25.76
C ASP A 256 8.88 6.15 -25.06
N PRO A 257 7.91 5.26 -25.33
CA PRO A 257 6.59 5.29 -24.70
C PRO A 257 6.60 5.29 -23.15
N LEU A 258 7.63 4.72 -22.49
CA LEU A 258 7.74 4.80 -21.03
C LEU A 258 7.96 6.24 -20.57
N SER A 259 8.82 6.98 -21.26
CA SER A 259 9.10 8.40 -20.98
C SER A 259 7.86 9.26 -21.20
N LEU A 260 7.06 8.94 -22.22
CA LEU A 260 5.81 9.62 -22.51
C LEU A 260 4.74 9.35 -21.43
N ASN A 261 4.61 8.10 -20.97
CA ASN A 261 3.75 7.77 -19.83
C ASN A 261 4.19 8.47 -18.54
N LEU A 262 5.50 8.53 -18.28
CA LEU A 262 6.05 9.25 -17.13
C LEU A 262 5.76 10.75 -17.22
N ALA A 263 5.83 11.33 -18.42
CA ALA A 263 5.47 12.73 -18.65
C ALA A 263 3.98 12.97 -18.36
N PHE A 264 3.07 12.11 -18.83
CA PHE A 264 1.65 12.23 -18.52
C PHE A 264 1.36 12.12 -17.02
N VAL A 265 2.02 11.19 -16.33
CA VAL A 265 1.94 11.08 -14.86
C VAL A 265 2.43 12.38 -14.20
N GLY A 266 3.54 12.95 -14.65
CA GLY A 266 4.05 14.22 -14.16
C GLY A 266 3.07 15.39 -14.36
N VAL A 267 2.44 15.49 -15.54
CA VAL A 267 1.42 16.49 -15.83
C VAL A 267 0.19 16.32 -14.94
N ALA A 268 -0.29 15.09 -14.75
CA ALA A 268 -1.42 14.80 -13.88
C ALA A 268 -1.15 15.23 -12.43
N ILE A 269 0.05 14.93 -11.90
CA ILE A 269 0.48 15.37 -10.56
C ILE A 269 0.55 16.90 -10.49
N ALA A 270 1.09 17.56 -11.51
CA ALA A 270 1.20 19.02 -11.54
C ALA A 270 -0.19 19.70 -11.53
N ILE A 271 -1.15 19.18 -12.29
CA ILE A 271 -2.54 19.66 -12.29
C ILE A 271 -3.16 19.46 -10.91
N GLY A 272 -3.01 18.28 -10.30
CA GLY A 272 -3.51 18.01 -8.95
C GLY A 272 -2.93 18.96 -7.89
N TRP A 273 -1.63 19.24 -7.98
CA TRP A 273 -0.96 20.20 -7.11
C TRP A 273 -1.47 21.63 -7.30
N LEU A 274 -1.72 22.05 -8.54
CA LEU A 274 -2.28 23.37 -8.84
C LEU A 274 -3.69 23.52 -8.28
N ILE A 275 -4.55 22.52 -8.44
CA ILE A 275 -5.90 22.50 -7.85
C ILE A 275 -5.81 22.66 -6.33
N LEU A 276 -4.91 21.90 -5.67
CA LEU A 276 -4.70 22.01 -4.24
C LEU A 276 -4.23 23.40 -3.81
N ALA A 277 -3.33 24.03 -4.57
CA ALA A 277 -2.84 25.38 -4.30
C ALA A 277 -3.96 26.42 -4.39
N VAL A 278 -4.84 26.31 -5.41
CA VAL A 278 -6.01 27.17 -5.58
C VAL A 278 -6.99 27.00 -4.41
N LEU A 279 -7.26 25.78 -3.96
CA LEU A 279 -8.14 25.53 -2.82
C LEU A 279 -7.60 26.15 -1.52
N LYS A 280 -6.30 26.01 -1.25
CA LYS A 280 -5.66 26.64 -0.08
C LYS A 280 -5.69 28.16 -0.16
N PHE A 281 -5.53 28.72 -1.35
CA PHE A 281 -5.64 30.15 -1.57
C PHE A 281 -7.06 30.65 -1.24
N ILE A 282 -8.09 29.97 -1.76
CA ILE A 282 -9.50 30.29 -1.48
C ILE A 282 -9.79 30.21 0.03
N GLU A 283 -9.30 29.17 0.71
CA GLU A 283 -9.43 29.03 2.17
C GLU A 283 -8.79 30.22 2.89
N SER A 284 -7.55 30.57 2.55
CA SER A 284 -6.81 31.66 3.19
C SER A 284 -7.50 33.02 3.08
N VAL A 285 -8.15 33.29 1.95
CA VAL A 285 -8.92 34.52 1.71
C VAL A 285 -10.22 34.55 2.51
N ARG A 286 -10.78 33.39 2.87
CA ARG A 286 -12.03 33.27 3.64
C ARG A 286 -11.80 33.27 5.15
N SER A 287 -10.63 32.83 5.60
CA SER A 287 -10.25 32.76 7.01
C SER A 287 -9.54 34.02 7.55
N GLY A 288 -9.31 35.03 6.71
CA GLY A 288 -8.82 36.36 7.10
C GLY A 288 -9.94 37.38 7.10
#